data_AF-A0A2T2VBP8-F1
#
_entry.id   AF-A0A2T2VBP8-F1
#
_cell.length_a   1.000
_cell.length_b   1.000
_cell.length_c   1.000
_cell.angle_alpha   90.00
_cell.angle_beta   90.00
_cell.angle_gamma   90.00
#
_symmetry.space_group_name_H-M   'P 1'
#
loop_
_entity.id
_entity.type
_entity.pdbx_description
1 polymer ?
#
loop_
_entity_poly.entity_id
_entity_poly.type
_entity_poly.pdbx_seq_one_letter_code
_entity_poly.pdbx_strand_id
1 'polypeptide(L)'
;WRDLVGYHTRFGPVRELVTQTDDRYVIMNAGDELALRFTAPPPPPEDWTRDFVLVNDGWVKDGDYNTGHSKTVRPLPYHGISGYAQAPGPLAQDSAYQKHPEDWQTYHTRYVTPRRFQTALTP
;
A
#
# COMPACT_ATOMS: atom_id res chain seq x y z
N TRP A 1 3.22 -13.86 8.77
CA TRP A 1 2.10 -13.79 7.83
C TRP A 1 2.59 -14.12 6.43
N ARG A 2 1.71 -14.64 5.57
CA ARG A 2 2.08 -14.98 4.19
C ARG A 2 2.04 -13.71 3.35
N ASP A 3 3.18 -13.36 2.75
CA ASP A 3 3.26 -12.20 1.86
C ASP A 3 2.40 -12.39 0.61
N LEU A 4 1.77 -11.30 0.17
CA LEU A 4 1.05 -11.26 -1.10
C LEU A 4 2.08 -11.14 -2.23
N VAL A 5 2.00 -12.00 -3.24
CA VAL A 5 2.96 -11.98 -4.35
C VAL A 5 2.75 -10.72 -5.19
N GLY A 6 3.82 -9.98 -5.48
CA GLY A 6 3.79 -8.85 -6.40
C GLY A 6 4.81 -7.77 -6.11
N TYR A 7 4.76 -6.73 -6.94
CA TYR A 7 5.56 -5.53 -6.75
C TYR A 7 4.96 -4.65 -5.66
N HIS A 8 5.77 -4.38 -4.65
CA HIS A 8 5.51 -3.45 -3.58
C HIS A 8 6.32 -2.17 -3.80
N THR A 9 5.96 -1.13 -3.06
CA THR A 9 6.75 0.10 -3.04
C THR A 9 8.13 -0.19 -2.44
N ARG A 10 9.18 0.36 -3.07
CA ARG A 10 10.55 0.35 -2.58
C ARG A 10 10.65 1.13 -1.27
N PHE A 11 11.65 0.82 -0.46
CA PHE A 11 11.96 1.65 0.70
C PHE A 11 12.54 3.00 0.26
N GLY A 12 12.25 4.04 1.04
CA GLY A 12 12.74 5.40 0.81
C GLY A 12 11.62 6.42 0.68
N PRO A 13 11.92 7.63 0.15
CA PRO A 13 10.96 8.70 0.02
C PRO A 13 9.78 8.33 -0.90
N VAL A 14 8.56 8.52 -0.38
CA VAL A 14 7.29 8.23 -1.08
C VAL A 14 6.31 9.40 -1.03
N ARG A 15 6.80 10.63 -0.74
CA ARG A 15 5.95 11.81 -0.53
C ARG A 15 4.94 12.02 -1.66
N GLU A 16 5.36 11.84 -2.90
CA GLU A 16 4.51 12.03 -4.08
C GLU A 16 3.32 11.08 -4.12
N LEU A 17 3.45 9.87 -3.55
CA LEU A 17 2.39 8.86 -3.49
C LEU A 17 1.35 9.13 -2.39
N VAL A 18 1.61 10.05 -1.47
CA VAL A 18 0.76 10.30 -0.28
C VAL A 18 0.31 11.75 -0.14
N THR A 19 0.62 12.59 -1.13
CA THR A 19 0.30 14.03 -1.08
C THR A 19 -1.15 14.32 -1.48
N GLN A 20 -1.77 13.45 -2.28
CA GLN A 20 -3.14 13.60 -2.77
C GLN A 20 -3.87 12.25 -2.76
N THR A 21 -5.20 12.30 -2.74
CA THR A 21 -6.06 11.14 -2.96
C THR A 21 -6.36 11.02 -4.45
N ASP A 22 -5.54 10.25 -5.18
CA ASP A 22 -5.57 10.17 -6.65
C ASP A 22 -5.38 8.73 -7.19
N ASP A 23 -5.71 7.73 -6.37
CA ASP A 23 -5.47 6.30 -6.65
C ASP A 23 -3.99 5.96 -6.94
N ARG A 24 -3.04 6.72 -6.38
CA ARG A 24 -1.64 6.29 -6.21
C ARG A 24 -1.48 5.56 -4.89
N TYR A 25 -0.49 4.66 -4.84
CA TYR A 25 -0.36 3.75 -3.71
C TYR A 25 1.03 3.79 -3.10
N VAL A 26 1.08 3.78 -1.76
CA VAL A 26 2.18 3.11 -1.07
C VAL A 26 1.76 1.66 -0.86
N ILE A 27 2.31 0.74 -1.66
CA ILE A 27 1.98 -0.69 -1.56
C ILE A 27 2.90 -1.31 -0.50
N MET A 28 2.36 -1.47 0.70
CA MET A 28 3.05 -2.02 1.86
C MET A 28 2.78 -3.52 2.02
N ASN A 29 3.80 -4.24 2.46
CA ASN A 29 3.71 -5.61 2.93
C ASN A 29 3.73 -5.67 4.45
N ALA A 30 3.40 -6.83 5.02
CA ALA A 30 3.54 -7.06 6.46
C ALA A 30 4.98 -6.75 6.94
N GLY A 31 5.07 -5.92 7.98
CA GLY A 31 6.34 -5.49 8.57
C GLY A 31 6.96 -4.24 7.93
N ASP A 32 6.39 -3.69 6.85
CA ASP A 32 6.80 -2.37 6.36
C ASP A 32 6.26 -1.26 7.27
N GLU A 33 6.94 -0.11 7.28
CA GLU A 33 6.53 1.09 8.03
C GLU A 33 6.44 2.30 7.09
N LEU A 34 5.38 3.10 7.26
CA LEU A 34 5.27 4.43 6.68
C LEU A 34 5.45 5.47 7.78
N ALA A 35 6.58 6.19 7.75
CA ALA A 35 6.86 7.27 8.68
C ALA A 35 6.43 8.62 8.08
N LEU A 36 5.49 9.29 8.74
CA LEU A 36 5.03 10.63 8.38
C LEU A 36 5.63 11.67 9.35
N ARG A 37 6.15 12.76 8.80
CA ARG A 37 6.73 13.87 9.57
C ARG A 37 6.01 15.16 9.22
N PHE A 38 5.51 15.84 10.24
CA PHE A 38 4.79 17.10 10.10
C PHE A 38 5.54 18.20 10.84
N THR A 39 5.45 19.43 10.33
CA THR A 39 5.92 20.60 11.09
C THR A 39 5.04 20.75 12.32
N ALA A 40 5.67 20.89 13.49
CA ALA A 40 4.95 21.08 14.73
C ALA A 40 4.22 22.45 14.71
N PRO A 41 2.92 22.51 15.03
CA PRO A 41 2.24 23.78 15.22
C PRO A 41 2.71 24.45 16.53
N PRO A 42 2.47 25.77 16.71
CA PRO A 42 2.77 26.46 17.96
C PRO A 42 2.17 25.75 19.19
N PRO A 43 2.71 25.94 20.42
CA PRO A 43 2.17 25.31 21.63
C PRO A 43 0.66 25.57 21.83
N PRO A 44 -0.10 24.65 22.46
CA PRO A 44 -1.49 24.91 22.81
C PRO A 44 -1.57 25.98 23.92
N PRO A 45 -2.76 26.56 24.18
CA PRO A 45 -2.98 27.44 25.32
C PRO A 45 -2.60 26.78 26.66
N GLU A 46 -2.43 27.61 27.69
CA GLU A 46 -2.28 27.13 29.06
C GLU A 46 -3.48 26.25 29.46
N ASP A 47 -3.21 25.19 30.23
CA ASP A 47 -4.18 24.17 30.65
C ASP A 47 -4.81 23.33 29.53
N TRP A 48 -4.32 23.41 28.29
CA TRP A 48 -4.80 22.58 27.17
C TRP A 48 -3.84 21.42 26.86
N THR A 49 -4.42 20.23 26.64
CA THR A 49 -3.71 19.08 26.06
C THR A 49 -3.98 19.01 24.56
N ARG A 50 -2.95 18.80 23.75
CA ARG A 50 -3.07 18.61 22.30
C ARG A 50 -3.10 17.13 21.95
N ASP A 51 -4.13 16.75 21.20
CA ASP A 51 -4.26 15.45 20.55
C ASP A 51 -4.14 15.57 19.03
N PHE A 52 -3.90 14.45 18.36
CA PHE A 52 -3.75 14.36 16.91
C PHE A 52 -4.66 13.26 16.35
N VAL A 53 -5.30 13.55 15.21
CA VAL A 53 -6.04 12.57 14.41
C VAL A 53 -5.34 12.44 13.06
N LEU A 54 -5.04 11.20 12.68
CA LEU A 54 -4.56 10.88 11.34
C LEU A 54 -5.73 10.38 10.51
N VAL A 55 -6.03 11.08 9.42
CA VAL A 55 -6.97 10.62 8.40
C VAL A 55 -6.15 10.00 7.27
N ASN A 56 -6.45 8.74 6.94
CA ASN A 56 -5.85 8.05 5.82
C ASN A 56 -6.94 7.65 4.83
N ASP A 57 -6.64 7.84 3.56
CA ASP A 57 -7.35 7.24 2.45
C ASP A 57 -6.54 6.04 1.97
N GLY A 58 -7.16 4.87 1.97
CA GLY A 58 -6.44 3.63 1.76
C GLY A 58 -7.33 2.40 1.75
N TRP A 59 -6.73 1.28 1.38
CA TRP A 59 -7.38 -0.01 1.31
C TRP A 59 -6.53 -1.04 2.04
N VAL A 60 -7.22 -1.99 2.66
CA VAL A 60 -6.59 -3.15 3.29
C VAL A 60 -6.97 -4.39 2.50
N LYS A 61 -5.97 -5.21 2.20
CA LYS A 61 -6.18 -6.57 1.71
C LYS A 61 -5.46 -7.53 2.64
N ASP A 62 -6.20 -8.42 3.25
CA ASP A 62 -5.64 -9.44 4.11
C ASP A 62 -5.12 -10.63 3.28
N GLY A 63 -4.10 -11.31 3.82
CA GLY A 63 -3.62 -12.60 3.37
C GLY A 63 -4.49 -13.78 3.82
N ASP A 64 -5.65 -13.53 4.44
CA ASP A 64 -6.61 -14.55 4.88
C ASP A 64 -7.19 -15.37 3.72
N TYR A 65 -7.48 -16.65 3.96
CA TYR A 65 -8.00 -17.56 2.94
C TYR A 65 -9.40 -17.18 2.42
N ASN A 66 -10.18 -16.45 3.22
CA ASN A 66 -11.51 -15.98 2.86
C ASN A 66 -11.47 -14.58 2.20
N THR A 67 -10.29 -13.96 2.08
CA THR A 67 -10.15 -12.68 1.38
C THR A 67 -9.96 -12.90 -0.12
N GLY A 68 -10.74 -12.18 -0.92
CA GLY A 68 -10.60 -12.18 -2.39
C GLY A 68 -9.20 -11.77 -2.81
N HIS A 69 -8.59 -12.56 -3.71
CA HIS A 69 -7.23 -12.32 -4.23
C HIS A 69 -6.14 -12.19 -3.16
N SER A 70 -6.30 -12.84 -2.00
CA SER A 70 -5.38 -12.77 -0.84
C SER A 70 -3.96 -13.30 -1.06
N LYS A 71 -3.67 -13.86 -2.24
CA LYS A 71 -2.34 -14.39 -2.60
C LYS A 71 -1.49 -13.38 -3.38
N THR A 72 -2.07 -12.28 -3.87
CA THR A 72 -1.42 -11.35 -4.79
C THR A 72 -1.71 -9.89 -4.44
N VAL A 73 -0.72 -9.02 -4.66
CA VAL A 73 -0.87 -7.57 -4.51
C VAL A 73 -2.02 -7.05 -5.39
N ARG A 74 -2.12 -7.57 -6.62
CA ARG A 74 -3.18 -7.20 -7.56
C ARG A 74 -4.43 -8.09 -7.41
N PRO A 75 -5.63 -7.62 -7.79
CA PRO A 75 -5.92 -6.29 -8.38
C PRO A 75 -5.71 -5.17 -7.37
N LEU A 76 -5.38 -3.96 -7.82
CA LEU A 76 -5.43 -2.79 -6.94
C LEU A 76 -6.86 -2.24 -6.96
N PRO A 77 -7.44 -1.93 -5.78
CA PRO A 77 -8.70 -1.19 -5.74
C PRO A 77 -8.49 0.22 -6.27
N TYR A 78 -9.56 0.97 -6.49
CA TYR A 78 -9.54 2.41 -6.79
C TYR A 78 -10.94 2.97 -6.52
N HIS A 79 -11.07 4.28 -6.30
CA HIS A 79 -12.34 4.89 -5.85
C HIS A 79 -13.54 4.64 -6.78
N GLY A 80 -13.30 4.52 -8.08
CA GLY A 80 -14.34 4.31 -9.09
C GLY A 80 -14.75 2.85 -9.32
N ILE A 81 -14.19 1.88 -8.56
CA ILE A 81 -14.47 0.47 -8.79
C ILE A 81 -15.85 0.08 -8.23
N SER A 82 -16.68 -0.61 -9.03
CA SER A 82 -18.01 -1.07 -8.60
C SER A 82 -17.99 -2.43 -7.90
N GLY A 83 -16.87 -3.18 -7.99
CA GLY A 83 -16.71 -4.48 -7.34
C GLY A 83 -15.28 -5.01 -7.43
N TYR A 84 -14.90 -5.84 -6.46
CA TYR A 84 -13.52 -6.30 -6.27
C TYR A 84 -13.35 -7.82 -6.48
N ALA A 85 -14.28 -8.46 -7.19
CA ALA A 85 -14.27 -9.92 -7.40
C ALA A 85 -13.46 -10.37 -8.63
N GLN A 86 -13.09 -9.43 -9.50
CA GLN A 86 -12.41 -9.74 -10.76
C GLN A 86 -10.92 -9.99 -10.52
N ALA A 87 -10.42 -11.12 -11.03
CA ALA A 87 -9.00 -11.41 -11.03
C ALA A 87 -8.23 -10.35 -11.84
N PRO A 88 -6.97 -10.04 -11.46
CA PRO A 88 -6.22 -9.00 -12.14
C PRO A 88 -5.82 -9.48 -13.55
N GLY A 89 -6.09 -8.65 -14.56
CA GLY A 89 -5.59 -8.84 -15.91
C GLY A 89 -4.10 -8.46 -16.05
N PRO A 90 -3.62 -8.29 -17.30
CA PRO A 90 -2.32 -7.69 -17.58
C PRO A 90 -2.13 -6.35 -16.85
N LEU A 91 -0.89 -6.03 -16.45
CA LEU A 91 -0.60 -4.80 -15.70
C LEU A 91 -1.05 -3.53 -16.45
N ALA A 92 -0.88 -3.51 -17.78
CA ALA A 92 -1.31 -2.39 -18.63
C ALA A 92 -2.82 -2.10 -18.60
N GLN A 93 -3.63 -3.03 -18.06
CA GLN A 93 -5.08 -2.88 -17.90
C GLN A 93 -5.47 -2.50 -16.46
N ASP A 94 -4.51 -2.42 -15.54
CA ASP A 94 -4.75 -1.99 -14.16
C ASP A 94 -4.98 -0.48 -14.10
N SER A 95 -6.01 -0.04 -13.38
CA SER A 95 -6.39 1.38 -13.27
C SER A 95 -5.26 2.24 -12.71
N ALA A 96 -4.54 1.73 -11.69
CA ALA A 96 -3.41 2.46 -11.10
C ALA A 96 -2.25 2.60 -12.09
N TYR A 97 -1.98 1.55 -12.88
CA TYR A 97 -0.95 1.61 -13.93
C TYR A 97 -1.33 2.58 -15.06
N GLN A 98 -2.59 2.59 -15.48
CA GLN A 98 -3.04 3.48 -16.57
C GLN A 98 -2.96 4.96 -16.18
N LYS A 99 -3.26 5.26 -14.91
CA LYS A 99 -3.21 6.64 -14.38
C LYS A 99 -1.78 7.09 -14.11
N HIS A 100 -0.95 6.20 -13.55
CA HIS A 100 0.38 6.53 -13.03
C HIS A 100 1.43 5.48 -13.45
N PRO A 101 1.71 5.33 -14.76
CA PRO A 101 2.61 4.28 -15.26
C PRO A 101 4.06 4.42 -14.76
N GLU A 102 4.51 5.65 -14.51
CA GLU A 102 5.84 5.96 -13.98
C GLU A 102 6.07 5.42 -12.56
N ASP A 103 5.00 5.21 -11.79
CA ASP A 103 5.11 4.66 -10.44
C ASP A 103 5.64 3.23 -10.44
N TRP A 104 5.40 2.48 -11.51
CA TRP A 104 5.88 1.11 -11.67
C TRP A 104 7.36 1.02 -12.07
N GLN A 105 7.94 2.13 -12.50
CA GLN A 105 9.37 2.24 -12.79
C GLN A 105 10.12 2.85 -11.60
N THR A 106 9.46 3.76 -10.87
CA THR A 106 10.06 4.53 -9.80
C THR A 106 9.83 3.85 -8.45
N TYR A 107 8.58 3.65 -8.05
CA TYR A 107 8.19 3.22 -6.70
C TYR A 107 7.95 1.71 -6.56
N HIS A 108 7.12 1.11 -7.41
CA HIS A 108 6.71 -0.29 -7.29
C HIS A 108 7.74 -1.26 -7.89
N THR A 109 8.96 -1.23 -7.35
CA THR A 109 10.10 -1.97 -7.91
C THR A 109 10.56 -3.12 -7.01
N ARG A 110 9.95 -3.30 -5.83
CA ARG A 110 10.30 -4.35 -4.89
C ARG A 110 9.39 -5.57 -5.06
N TYR A 111 9.87 -6.59 -5.76
CA TYR A 111 9.10 -7.83 -5.93
C TYR A 111 9.19 -8.71 -4.68
N VAL A 112 8.04 -9.03 -4.09
CA VAL A 112 7.93 -9.85 -2.87
C VAL A 112 7.24 -11.16 -3.19
N THR A 113 7.70 -12.24 -2.54
CA THR A 113 7.13 -13.58 -2.65
C THR A 113 7.04 -14.22 -1.26
N PRO A 114 6.11 -15.17 -1.04
CA PRO A 114 5.97 -15.87 0.23
C PRO A 114 7.09 -16.89 0.46
N ARG A 115 8.19 -16.86 -0.32
CA ARG A 115 9.27 -17.83 -0.24
C ARG A 115 9.85 -17.92 1.16
N ARG A 116 10.11 -16.77 1.81
CA ARG A 116 10.62 -16.74 3.19
C ARG A 116 9.69 -17.48 4.15
N PHE A 117 8.39 -17.28 4.04
CA PHE A 117 7.39 -18.00 4.84
C PHE A 117 7.38 -19.51 4.51
N GLN A 118 7.41 -19.88 3.23
CA GLN A 118 7.34 -21.27 2.78
C GLN A 118 8.58 -22.09 3.13
N THR A 119 9.76 -21.47 3.14
CA THR A 119 11.04 -22.13 3.41
C THR A 119 11.56 -21.88 4.81
N ALA A 120 10.81 -21.19 5.68
CA ALA A 120 11.26 -20.80 7.02
C ALA A 120 11.67 -21.99 7.90
N LEU A 121 11.08 -23.16 7.65
CA LEU A 121 11.31 -24.39 8.41
C LEU A 121 12.00 -25.47 7.57
N THR A 122 12.40 -25.16 6.34
CA THR A 122 13.18 -26.08 5.51
C THR A 122 14.66 -25.91 5.88
N PRO A 123 15.37 -27.01 6.23
CA PRO A 123 16.78 -26.94 6.60
C PRO A 123 17.69 -26.46 5.46
#